data_AF-A0A7J8ELF4-F1
#
_entry.id   AF-A0A7J8ELF4-F1
#
_cell.length_a   1.000
_cell.length_b   1.000
_cell.length_c   1.000
_cell.angle_alpha   90.00
_cell.angle_beta   90.00
_cell.angle_gamma   90.00
#
_symmetry.space_group_name_H-M   'P 1'
#
loop_
_entity.id
_entity.type
_entity.pdbx_description
1 polymer ?
#
loop_
_entity_poly.entity_id
_entity_poly.type
_entity_poly.pdbx_seq_one_letter_code
_entity_poly.pdbx_strand_id
1 'polypeptide(L)'
;MFKLDLPPDPKEVAAIEARRNREKERQSRIFNARTRVIGVDVEALNSQVEERRLQEAAERSKDAAYGTNQVQYDLVAQMLEKQLHEQQLARIEEQRIEMLNDQLRLAMDTRAAQLAKLEESCRIAMMSAMAKANKAQRVQPHCWKGITPEQRAAIKKAQEVQRQEKEAQREAERAHNAEWEGQAVCLAQATMELEEQERQLGAEFRRGLGSFNQQLAKEQKAQQNYLNSIIYTNEPTAQYYLQFNTSSR
;
A
#
# COMPACT_ATOMS: atom_id res chain seq x y z
N MET A 1 -63.44 -74.44 42.43
CA MET A 1 -62.83 -73.55 41.43
C MET A 1 -61.38 -73.33 41.81
N PHE A 2 -60.44 -73.93 41.08
CA PHE A 2 -59.00 -73.74 41.32
C PHE A 2 -58.59 -72.36 40.78
N LYS A 3 -58.05 -71.50 41.66
CA LYS A 3 -57.37 -70.27 41.25
C LYS A 3 -56.02 -70.69 40.67
N LEU A 4 -55.83 -70.45 39.37
CA LEU A 4 -54.54 -70.59 38.71
C LEU A 4 -53.74 -69.33 39.03
N ASP A 5 -52.86 -69.41 40.03
CA ASP A 5 -51.93 -68.32 40.35
C ASP A 5 -50.79 -68.34 39.32
N LEU A 6 -50.95 -67.53 38.27
CA LEU A 6 -49.92 -67.28 37.26
C LEU A 6 -48.82 -66.41 37.91
N PRO A 7 -47.52 -66.75 37.79
CA PRO A 7 -46.44 -65.95 38.37
C PRO A 7 -46.49 -64.51 37.83
N PRO A 8 -46.34 -63.50 38.68
CA PRO A 8 -46.48 -62.10 38.29
C PRO A 8 -45.42 -61.71 37.25
N ASP A 9 -45.83 -60.96 36.23
CA ASP A 9 -44.95 -60.50 35.14
C ASP A 9 -43.82 -59.64 35.73
N PRO A 10 -42.53 -59.94 35.44
CA PRO A 10 -41.40 -59.16 35.95
C PRO A 10 -41.51 -57.65 35.63
N LYS A 11 -42.19 -57.24 34.56
CA LYS A 11 -42.46 -55.82 34.28
C LYS A 11 -43.45 -55.20 35.28
N GLU A 12 -44.46 -55.95 35.71
CA GLU A 12 -45.42 -55.49 36.72
C GLU A 12 -44.77 -55.36 38.09
N VAL A 13 -43.92 -56.32 38.47
CA VAL A 13 -43.15 -56.28 39.72
C VAL A 13 -42.22 -55.06 39.74
N ALA A 14 -41.47 -54.82 38.67
CA ALA A 14 -40.60 -53.64 38.53
C ALA A 14 -41.37 -52.32 38.58
N ALA A 15 -42.55 -52.24 37.97
CA ALA A 15 -43.41 -51.06 38.01
C ALA A 15 -43.95 -50.79 39.43
N ILE A 16 -44.33 -51.84 40.16
CA ILE A 16 -44.77 -51.75 41.56
C ILE A 16 -43.62 -51.30 42.45
N GLU A 17 -42.43 -51.87 42.30
CA GLU A 17 -41.24 -51.47 43.05
C GLU A 17 -40.81 -50.03 42.75
N ALA A 18 -40.81 -49.62 41.48
CA ALA A 18 -40.53 -48.24 41.08
C ALA A 18 -41.54 -47.25 41.66
N ARG A 19 -42.82 -47.64 41.76
CA ARG A 19 -43.87 -46.83 42.41
C ARG A 19 -43.62 -46.76 43.93
N ARG A 20 -43.26 -47.88 44.55
CA ARG A 20 -42.94 -47.95 45.99
C ARG A 20 -41.71 -47.13 46.34
N ASN A 21 -40.69 -47.12 45.49
CA ASN A 21 -39.48 -46.32 45.66
C ASN A 21 -39.75 -44.82 45.47
N ARG A 22 -40.52 -44.43 44.44
CA ARG A 22 -40.98 -43.03 44.29
C ARG A 22 -41.77 -42.54 45.49
N GLU A 23 -42.64 -43.37 46.07
CA GLU A 23 -43.40 -42.99 47.26
C GLU A 23 -42.48 -42.87 48.49
N LYS A 24 -41.48 -43.73 48.66
CA LYS A 24 -40.47 -43.60 49.73
C LYS A 24 -39.66 -42.30 49.59
N GLU A 25 -39.22 -41.97 48.38
CA GLU A 25 -38.50 -40.73 48.09
C GLU A 25 -39.37 -39.48 48.28
N ARG A 26 -40.68 -39.59 48.05
CA ARG A 26 -41.64 -38.52 48.32
C ARG A 26 -41.84 -38.35 49.83
N GLN A 27 -42.03 -39.44 50.57
CA GLN A 27 -42.19 -39.41 52.01
C GLN A 27 -40.95 -38.84 52.72
N SER A 28 -39.74 -39.23 52.29
CA SER A 28 -38.50 -38.67 52.86
C SER A 28 -38.39 -37.15 52.67
N ARG A 29 -38.97 -36.60 51.60
CA ARG A 29 -39.05 -35.15 51.35
C ARG A 29 -40.14 -34.45 52.17
N ILE A 30 -41.31 -35.08 52.34
CA ILE A 30 -42.46 -34.49 53.04
C ILE A 30 -42.26 -34.48 54.57
N PHE A 31 -41.68 -35.55 55.12
CA PHE A 31 -41.49 -35.70 56.56
C PHE A 31 -40.24 -35.02 57.11
N ASN A 32 -39.29 -34.62 56.25
CA ASN A 32 -38.11 -33.87 56.67
C ASN A 32 -38.39 -32.36 56.62
N ALA A 33 -38.52 -31.75 57.81
CA ALA A 33 -38.84 -30.33 57.95
C ALA A 33 -37.81 -29.39 57.30
N ARG A 34 -36.53 -29.75 57.30
CA ARG A 34 -35.45 -28.91 56.75
C ARG A 34 -35.49 -28.87 55.22
N THR A 35 -35.69 -30.02 54.58
CA THR A 35 -35.85 -30.11 53.12
C THR A 35 -37.17 -29.48 52.66
N ARG A 36 -38.22 -29.48 53.49
CA ARG A 36 -39.49 -28.82 53.18
C ARG A 36 -39.43 -27.29 53.23
N VAL A 37 -38.63 -26.73 54.14
CA VAL A 37 -38.56 -25.28 54.35
C VAL A 37 -37.47 -24.63 53.50
N ILE A 38 -36.32 -25.30 53.28
CA ILE A 38 -35.13 -24.71 52.64
C ILE A 38 -34.41 -25.70 51.69
N GLY A 39 -35.05 -26.81 51.31
CA GLY A 39 -34.44 -27.76 50.39
C GLY A 39 -34.27 -27.15 49.00
N VAL A 40 -33.03 -27.09 48.52
CA VAL A 40 -32.68 -26.61 47.19
C VAL A 40 -31.73 -27.60 46.55
N ASP A 41 -31.89 -27.84 45.25
CA ASP A 41 -30.99 -28.68 44.47
C ASP A 41 -29.70 -27.89 44.15
N VAL A 42 -28.68 -28.11 44.99
CA VAL A 42 -27.39 -27.41 44.89
C VAL A 42 -26.61 -27.87 43.66
N GLU A 43 -26.75 -29.13 43.24
CA GLU A 43 -26.04 -29.68 42.08
C GLU A 43 -26.60 -29.09 40.77
N ALA A 44 -27.92 -28.98 40.67
CA ALA A 44 -28.57 -28.31 39.55
C ALA A 44 -28.22 -26.81 39.49
N LEU A 45 -28.20 -26.12 40.64
CA LEU A 45 -27.81 -24.70 40.69
C LEU A 45 -26.33 -24.50 40.32
N ASN A 46 -25.43 -25.35 40.80
CA ASN A 46 -24.02 -25.27 40.42
C ASN A 46 -23.85 -25.50 38.91
N SER A 47 -24.59 -26.45 38.33
CA SER A 47 -24.59 -26.69 36.88
C SER A 47 -25.09 -25.47 36.09
N GLN A 48 -26.16 -24.80 36.56
CA GLN A 48 -26.67 -23.57 35.95
C GLN A 48 -25.69 -22.38 36.06
N VAL A 49 -24.97 -22.27 37.18
CA VAL A 49 -23.95 -21.23 37.37
C VAL A 49 -22.77 -21.43 36.42
N GLU A 50 -22.30 -22.67 36.27
CA GLU A 50 -21.23 -23.00 35.32
C GLU A 50 -21.66 -22.81 33.87
N GLU A 51 -22.89 -23.20 33.50
CA GLU A 51 -23.44 -22.93 32.17
C GLU A 51 -23.48 -21.43 31.86
N ARG A 52 -23.96 -20.61 32.81
CA ARG A 52 -23.98 -19.14 32.65
C ARG A 52 -22.57 -18.58 32.53
N ARG A 53 -21.61 -19.05 33.33
CA ARG A 53 -20.21 -18.62 33.23
C ARG A 53 -19.60 -18.92 31.86
N LEU A 54 -19.87 -20.10 31.30
CA LEU A 54 -19.40 -20.47 29.97
C LEU A 54 -20.02 -19.59 28.89
N GLN A 55 -21.32 -19.29 28.99
CA GLN A 55 -22.00 -18.37 28.07
C GLN A 55 -21.40 -16.97 28.14
N GLU A 56 -21.26 -16.40 29.34
CA GLU A 56 -20.65 -15.08 29.54
C GLU A 56 -19.20 -15.03 29.04
N ALA A 57 -18.41 -16.09 29.25
CA ALA A 57 -17.04 -16.17 28.74
C ALA A 57 -17.01 -16.22 27.20
N ALA A 58 -17.94 -16.97 26.59
CA ALA A 58 -18.05 -17.05 25.14
C ALA A 58 -18.50 -15.71 24.52
N GLU A 59 -19.43 -15.00 25.15
CA GLU A 59 -19.84 -13.65 24.74
C GLU A 59 -18.68 -12.67 24.86
N ARG A 60 -17.98 -12.64 26.01
CA ARG A 60 -16.79 -11.79 26.18
C ARG A 60 -15.71 -12.08 25.14
N SER A 61 -15.49 -13.36 24.80
CA SER A 61 -14.53 -13.72 23.75
C SER A 61 -14.97 -13.23 22.39
N LYS A 62 -16.27 -13.25 22.07
CA LYS A 62 -16.80 -12.70 20.81
C LYS A 62 -16.65 -11.18 20.79
N ASP A 63 -17.03 -10.49 21.86
CA ASP A 63 -16.92 -9.04 21.96
C ASP A 63 -15.47 -8.58 21.85
N ALA A 64 -14.54 -9.29 22.49
CA ALA A 64 -13.12 -9.03 22.34
C ALA A 64 -12.65 -9.22 20.88
N ALA A 65 -13.07 -10.29 20.21
CA ALA A 65 -12.74 -10.51 18.80
C ALA A 65 -13.31 -9.40 17.90
N TYR A 66 -14.57 -9.00 18.10
CA TYR A 66 -15.17 -7.87 17.38
C TYR A 66 -14.44 -6.56 17.64
N GLY A 67 -14.06 -6.28 18.90
CA GLY A 67 -13.27 -5.11 19.25
C GLY A 67 -11.92 -5.08 18.54
N THR A 68 -11.22 -6.22 18.46
CA THR A 68 -9.95 -6.29 17.71
C THR A 68 -10.15 -6.05 16.22
N ASN A 69 -11.18 -6.62 15.61
CA ASN A 69 -11.49 -6.41 14.19
C ASN A 69 -11.88 -4.95 13.91
N GLN A 70 -12.63 -4.31 14.80
CA GLN A 70 -13.02 -2.91 14.67
C GLN A 70 -11.79 -2.00 14.61
N VAL A 71 -10.81 -2.20 15.51
CA VAL A 71 -9.56 -1.41 15.49
C VAL A 71 -8.80 -1.61 14.18
N GLN A 72 -8.78 -2.83 13.62
CA GLN A 72 -8.16 -3.09 12.32
C GLN A 72 -8.87 -2.34 11.19
N TYR A 73 -10.21 -2.37 11.16
CA TYR A 73 -11.00 -1.66 10.16
C TYR A 73 -10.87 -0.14 10.27
N ASP A 74 -10.88 0.41 11.48
CA ASP A 74 -10.69 1.85 11.73
C ASP A 74 -9.32 2.32 11.25
N LEU A 75 -8.27 1.53 11.47
CA LEU A 75 -6.93 1.82 10.97
C LEU A 75 -6.88 1.86 9.43
N VAL A 76 -7.49 0.86 8.78
CA VAL A 76 -7.57 0.81 7.32
C VAL A 76 -8.36 1.99 6.76
N ALA A 77 -9.47 2.37 7.40
CA ALA A 77 -10.26 3.54 7.00
C ALA A 77 -9.43 4.84 7.06
N GLN A 78 -8.71 5.07 8.16
CA GLN A 78 -7.83 6.25 8.30
C GLN A 78 -6.73 6.28 7.24
N MET A 79 -6.13 5.12 6.92
CA MET A 79 -5.11 5.03 5.87
C MET A 79 -5.67 5.39 4.49
N LEU A 80 -6.87 4.90 4.16
CA LEU A 80 -7.51 5.19 2.89
C LEU A 80 -7.92 6.67 2.78
N GLU A 81 -8.44 7.25 3.86
CA GLU A 81 -8.76 8.69 3.91
C GLU A 81 -7.51 9.54 3.70
N LYS A 82 -6.41 9.20 4.37
CA LYS A 82 -5.11 9.88 4.20
C LYS A 82 -4.62 9.79 2.75
N GLN A 83 -4.62 8.59 2.16
CA GLN A 83 -4.21 8.41 0.76
C GLN A 83 -5.06 9.24 -0.20
N LEU A 84 -6.38 9.25 0.01
CA LEU A 84 -7.29 10.02 -0.83
C LEU A 84 -7.05 11.52 -0.68
N HIS A 85 -6.78 11.99 0.53
CA HIS A 85 -6.41 13.39 0.78
C HIS A 85 -5.10 13.78 0.10
N GLU A 86 -4.06 12.94 0.20
CA GLU A 86 -2.77 13.15 -0.46
C GLU A 86 -2.93 13.20 -2.00
N GLN A 87 -3.72 12.30 -2.57
CA GLN A 87 -4.03 12.32 -4.01
C GLN A 87 -4.78 13.59 -4.43
N GLN A 88 -5.71 14.07 -3.60
CA GLN A 88 -6.41 15.33 -3.89
C GLN A 88 -5.46 16.53 -3.87
N LEU A 89 -4.55 16.59 -2.88
CA LEU A 89 -3.54 17.65 -2.80
C LEU A 89 -2.61 17.63 -4.02
N ALA A 90 -2.12 16.44 -4.40
CA ALA A 90 -1.28 16.27 -5.59
C ALA A 90 -1.99 16.78 -6.86
N ARG A 91 -3.27 16.44 -7.06
CA ARG A 91 -4.07 16.93 -8.19
C ARG A 91 -4.20 18.46 -8.20
N ILE A 92 -4.44 19.07 -7.03
CA ILE A 92 -4.55 20.54 -6.92
C ILE A 92 -3.21 21.19 -7.27
N GLU A 93 -2.09 20.61 -6.83
CA GLU A 93 -0.75 21.11 -7.11
C GLU A 93 -0.40 20.98 -8.59
N GLU A 94 -0.70 19.84 -9.22
CA GLU A 94 -0.57 19.65 -10.67
C GLU A 94 -1.36 20.70 -11.45
N GLN A 95 -2.63 20.94 -11.08
CA GLN A 95 -3.46 21.98 -11.71
C GLN A 95 -2.86 23.38 -11.56
N ARG A 96 -2.25 23.69 -10.41
CA ARG A 96 -1.55 24.97 -10.20
C ARG A 96 -0.31 25.09 -11.08
N ILE A 97 0.49 24.04 -11.17
CA ILE A 97 1.68 24.00 -12.02
C ILE A 97 1.29 24.17 -13.49
N GLU A 98 0.25 23.47 -13.95
CA GLU A 98 -0.27 23.59 -15.31
C GLU A 98 -0.75 25.01 -15.61
N MET A 99 -1.55 25.61 -14.72
CA MET A 99 -2.01 26.99 -14.85
C MET A 99 -0.83 27.99 -14.95
N LEU A 100 0.19 27.83 -14.10
CA LEU A 100 1.37 28.70 -14.12
C LEU A 100 2.18 28.53 -15.41
N ASN A 101 2.34 27.30 -15.89
CA ASN A 101 3.01 27.01 -17.16
C ASN A 101 2.26 27.63 -18.34
N ASP A 102 0.93 27.52 -18.37
CA ASP A 102 0.11 28.15 -19.41
C ASP A 102 0.21 29.68 -19.36
N GLN A 103 0.19 30.29 -18.17
CA GLN A 103 0.41 31.72 -18.01
C GLN A 103 1.79 32.13 -18.53
N LEU A 104 2.83 31.35 -18.23
CA LEU A 104 4.18 31.61 -18.71
C LEU A 104 4.26 31.51 -20.24
N ARG A 105 3.64 30.48 -20.83
CA ARG A 105 3.56 30.31 -22.29
C ARG A 105 2.89 31.51 -22.94
N LEU A 106 1.72 31.93 -22.45
CA LEU A 106 1.02 33.10 -22.97
C LEU A 106 1.84 34.39 -22.81
N ALA A 107 2.51 34.59 -21.68
CA ALA A 107 3.39 35.75 -21.47
C ALA A 107 4.57 35.75 -22.46
N MET A 108 5.16 34.58 -22.73
CA MET A 108 6.21 34.44 -23.74
C MET A 108 5.69 34.72 -25.15
N ASP A 109 4.53 34.18 -25.52
CA ASP A 109 3.92 34.39 -26.83
C ASP A 109 3.56 35.87 -27.06
N THR A 110 3.00 36.54 -26.05
CA THR A 110 2.71 37.98 -26.13
C THR A 110 3.98 38.81 -26.29
N ARG A 111 5.05 38.49 -25.55
CA ARG A 111 6.35 39.14 -25.71
C ARG A 111 6.95 38.88 -27.08
N ALA A 112 6.88 37.66 -27.59
CA ALA A 112 7.35 37.30 -28.93
C ALA A 112 6.60 38.10 -30.01
N ALA A 113 5.27 38.22 -29.90
CA ALA A 113 4.47 39.02 -30.82
C ALA A 113 4.81 40.52 -30.75
N GLN A 114 5.11 41.06 -29.58
CA GLN A 114 5.58 42.45 -29.43
C GLN A 114 6.94 42.64 -30.09
N LEU A 115 7.89 41.72 -29.86
CA LEU A 115 9.21 41.77 -30.49
C LEU A 115 9.11 41.70 -32.02
N ALA A 116 8.29 40.80 -32.57
CA ALA A 116 8.06 40.69 -34.00
C ALA A 116 7.51 41.99 -34.61
N LYS A 117 6.58 42.68 -33.91
CA LYS A 117 6.07 43.99 -34.34
C LYS A 117 7.15 45.07 -34.34
N LEU A 118 8.01 45.08 -33.32
CA LEU A 118 9.12 46.02 -33.25
C LEU A 118 10.13 45.75 -34.38
N GLU A 119 10.50 44.49 -34.59
CA GLU A 119 11.39 44.09 -35.69
C GLU A 119 10.84 44.50 -37.05
N GLU A 120 9.54 44.28 -37.29
CA GLU A 120 8.89 44.70 -38.53
C GLU A 120 8.88 46.22 -38.68
N SER A 121 8.62 46.97 -37.60
CA SER A 121 8.69 48.44 -37.63
C SER A 121 10.11 48.93 -37.95
N CYS A 122 11.13 48.31 -37.37
CA CYS A 122 12.53 48.62 -37.61
C CYS A 122 12.93 48.27 -39.05
N ARG A 123 12.48 47.11 -39.56
CA ARG A 123 12.69 46.67 -40.94
C ARG A 123 12.08 47.68 -41.92
N ILE A 124 10.83 48.10 -41.72
CA ILE A 124 10.16 49.10 -42.56
C ILE A 124 10.91 50.44 -42.53
N ALA A 125 11.29 50.93 -41.35
CA ALA A 125 12.05 52.17 -41.19
C ALA A 125 13.41 52.09 -41.90
N MET A 126 14.11 50.97 -41.75
CA MET A 126 15.39 50.71 -42.40
C MET A 126 15.24 50.62 -43.93
N MET A 127 14.23 49.92 -44.44
CA MET A 127 13.92 49.85 -45.87
C MET A 127 13.61 51.23 -46.45
N SER A 128 12.83 52.06 -45.74
CA SER A 128 12.53 53.44 -46.15
C SER A 128 13.78 54.32 -46.16
N ALA A 129 14.62 54.23 -45.13
CA ALA A 129 15.89 54.94 -45.05
C ALA A 129 16.85 54.50 -46.18
N MET A 130 16.95 53.20 -46.44
CA MET A 130 17.73 52.65 -47.55
C MET A 130 17.20 53.12 -48.91
N ALA A 131 15.88 53.12 -49.14
CA ALA A 131 15.28 53.62 -50.38
C ALA A 131 15.61 55.11 -50.60
N LYS A 132 15.57 55.92 -49.53
CA LYS A 132 15.96 57.34 -49.57
C LYS A 132 17.45 57.51 -49.89
N ALA A 133 18.33 56.73 -49.25
CA ALA A 133 19.77 56.74 -49.51
C ALA A 133 20.09 56.31 -50.97
N ASN A 134 19.46 55.23 -51.44
CA ASN A 134 19.61 54.75 -52.82
C ASN A 134 19.13 55.78 -53.85
N LYS A 135 18.03 56.49 -53.57
CA LYS A 135 17.55 57.58 -54.43
C LYS A 135 18.55 58.73 -54.50
N ALA A 136 19.21 59.06 -53.39
CA ALA A 136 20.24 60.11 -53.33
C ALA A 136 21.55 59.67 -54.03
N GLN A 137 21.90 58.39 -53.98
CA GLN A 137 23.09 57.81 -54.61
C GLN A 137 22.88 57.41 -56.09
N ARG A 138 21.70 57.67 -56.66
CA ARG A 138 21.35 57.27 -58.03
C ARG A 138 22.22 57.99 -59.05
N VAL A 139 23.06 57.23 -59.75
CA VAL A 139 23.92 57.74 -60.82
C VAL A 139 23.13 57.81 -62.14
N GLN A 140 23.37 58.85 -62.94
CA GLN A 140 22.73 58.98 -64.25
C GLN A 140 23.19 57.85 -65.18
N PRO A 141 22.29 57.11 -65.85
CA PRO A 141 22.64 55.92 -66.62
C PRO A 141 23.73 56.13 -67.68
N HIS A 142 23.72 57.27 -68.36
CA HIS A 142 24.69 57.60 -69.42
C HIS A 142 26.07 58.00 -68.88
N CYS A 143 26.20 58.28 -67.58
CA CYS A 143 27.46 58.64 -66.92
C CYS A 143 28.07 57.49 -66.11
N TRP A 144 27.48 56.29 -66.15
CA TRP A 144 28.01 55.14 -65.43
C TRP A 144 29.26 54.56 -66.11
N LYS A 145 30.40 54.60 -65.41
CA LYS A 145 31.71 54.11 -65.89
C LYS A 145 32.23 52.89 -65.12
N GLY A 146 31.33 52.14 -64.47
CA GLY A 146 31.66 50.96 -63.66
C GLY A 146 31.95 51.26 -62.18
N ILE A 147 32.15 50.19 -61.40
CA ILE A 147 32.39 50.25 -59.94
C ILE A 147 33.77 50.85 -59.63
N THR A 148 33.82 51.80 -58.70
CA THR A 148 35.07 52.44 -58.27
C THR A 148 35.99 51.47 -57.52
N PRO A 149 37.33 51.64 -57.56
CA PRO A 149 38.25 50.75 -56.85
C PRO A 149 38.01 50.72 -55.32
N GLU A 150 37.58 51.84 -54.74
CA GLU A 150 37.19 51.94 -53.32
C GLU A 150 35.96 51.06 -53.00
N GLN A 151 34.94 51.08 -53.86
CA GLN A 151 33.76 50.21 -53.71
C GLN A 151 34.15 48.72 -53.81
N ARG A 152 35.09 48.36 -54.70
CA ARG A 152 35.58 46.97 -54.81
C ARG A 152 36.35 46.53 -53.56
N ALA A 153 37.15 47.43 -52.98
CA ALA A 153 37.84 47.15 -51.72
C ALA A 153 36.85 46.96 -50.56
N ALA A 154 35.80 47.78 -50.50
CA ALA A 154 34.73 47.63 -49.51
C ALA A 154 33.98 46.29 -49.65
N ILE A 155 33.68 45.85 -50.88
CA ILE A 155 33.05 44.54 -51.14
C ILE A 155 33.94 43.40 -50.63
N LYS A 156 35.24 43.43 -50.94
CA LYS A 156 36.18 42.41 -50.46
C LYS A 156 36.25 42.36 -48.94
N LYS A 157 36.28 43.52 -48.29
CA LYS A 157 36.26 43.61 -46.82
C LYS A 157 34.97 43.04 -46.24
N ALA A 158 33.82 43.35 -46.82
CA ALA A 158 32.53 42.81 -46.38
C ALA A 158 32.47 41.28 -46.54
N GLN A 159 33.02 40.73 -47.63
CA GLN A 159 33.10 39.28 -47.84
C GLN A 159 33.98 38.58 -46.81
N GLU A 160 35.09 39.22 -46.40
CA GLU A 160 35.96 38.68 -45.35
C GLU A 160 35.23 38.65 -44.00
N VAL A 161 34.55 39.73 -43.64
CA VAL A 161 33.73 39.80 -42.41
C VAL A 161 32.63 38.74 -42.42
N GLN A 162 31.91 38.57 -43.54
CA GLN A 162 30.89 37.54 -43.67
C GLN A 162 31.44 36.12 -43.51
N ARG A 163 32.67 35.87 -44.01
CA ARG A 163 33.32 34.56 -43.86
C ARG A 163 33.63 34.30 -42.38
N GLN A 164 34.19 35.28 -41.70
CA GLN A 164 34.53 35.20 -40.26
C GLN A 164 33.27 35.02 -39.42
N GLU A 165 32.21 35.78 -39.69
CA GLU A 165 30.92 35.67 -38.99
C GLU A 165 30.31 34.28 -39.15
N LYS A 166 30.31 33.73 -40.37
CA LYS A 166 29.80 32.39 -40.64
C LYS A 166 30.67 31.28 -40.05
N GLU A 167 31.97 31.50 -39.91
CA GLU A 167 32.88 30.59 -39.21
C GLU A 167 32.59 30.59 -37.72
N ALA A 168 32.51 31.76 -37.08
CA ALA A 168 32.14 31.90 -35.68
C ALA A 168 30.77 31.30 -35.36
N GLN A 169 29.76 31.48 -36.23
CA GLN A 169 28.44 30.84 -36.08
C GLN A 169 28.55 29.31 -36.08
N ARG A 170 29.31 28.72 -37.02
CA ARG A 170 29.50 27.27 -37.07
C ARG A 170 30.29 26.73 -35.88
N GLU A 171 31.20 27.51 -35.30
CA GLU A 171 31.89 27.15 -34.07
C GLU A 171 30.95 27.19 -32.86
N ALA A 172 30.12 28.22 -32.75
CA ALA A 172 29.12 28.34 -31.70
C ALA A 172 28.08 27.20 -31.76
N GLU A 173 27.57 26.88 -32.96
CA GLU A 173 26.66 25.74 -33.15
C GLU A 173 27.33 24.41 -32.76
N ARG A 174 28.60 24.22 -33.13
CA ARG A 174 29.37 23.04 -32.73
C ARG A 174 29.54 22.96 -31.22
N ALA A 175 29.87 24.07 -30.55
CA ALA A 175 30.02 24.11 -29.11
C ALA A 175 28.70 23.77 -28.39
N HIS A 176 27.58 24.38 -28.82
CA HIS A 176 26.26 24.08 -28.28
C HIS A 176 25.87 22.61 -28.48
N ASN A 177 26.09 22.06 -29.68
CA ASN A 177 25.79 20.65 -29.93
C ASN A 177 26.65 19.72 -29.06
N ALA A 178 27.94 20.05 -28.87
CA ALA A 178 28.81 19.28 -27.99
C ALA A 178 28.38 19.34 -26.52
N GLU A 179 27.93 20.51 -26.03
CA GLU A 179 27.36 20.66 -24.69
C GLU A 179 26.09 19.79 -24.53
N TRP A 180 25.20 19.80 -25.52
CA TRP A 180 23.99 18.99 -25.53
C TRP A 180 24.29 17.49 -25.55
N GLU A 181 25.24 17.06 -26.39
CA GLU A 181 25.72 15.67 -26.41
C GLU A 181 26.33 15.26 -25.07
N GLY A 182 27.08 16.15 -24.42
CA GLY A 182 27.60 15.94 -23.07
C GLY A 182 26.51 15.76 -22.02
N GLN A 183 25.42 16.52 -22.09
CA GLN A 183 24.28 16.38 -21.18
C GLN A 183 23.62 15.00 -21.30
N ALA A 184 23.46 14.47 -22.51
CA ALA A 184 22.90 13.14 -22.72
C ALA A 184 23.74 12.05 -22.04
N VAL A 185 25.07 12.17 -22.07
CA VAL A 185 25.98 11.23 -21.38
C VAL A 185 25.84 11.34 -19.86
N CYS A 186 25.81 12.56 -19.31
CA CYS A 186 25.61 12.76 -17.87
C CYS A 186 24.27 12.19 -17.38
N LEU A 187 23.20 12.37 -18.15
CA LEU A 187 21.89 11.78 -17.84
C LEU A 187 21.94 10.26 -17.88
N ALA A 188 22.57 9.67 -18.90
CA ALA A 188 22.72 8.21 -18.99
C ALA A 188 23.50 7.65 -17.79
N GLN A 189 24.58 8.33 -17.37
CA GLN A 189 25.35 7.95 -16.17
C GLN A 189 24.49 8.01 -14.91
N ALA A 190 23.76 9.11 -14.69
CA ALA A 190 22.87 9.25 -13.54
C ALA A 190 21.78 8.17 -13.52
N THR A 191 21.22 7.79 -14.68
CA THR A 191 20.23 6.70 -14.75
C THR A 191 20.83 5.34 -14.36
N MET A 192 22.05 5.04 -14.83
CA MET A 192 22.73 3.80 -14.45
C MET A 192 23.05 3.74 -12.96
N GLU A 193 23.50 4.85 -12.38
CA GLU A 193 23.78 4.95 -10.95
C GLU A 193 22.52 4.70 -10.10
N LEU A 194 21.38 5.26 -10.51
CA LEU A 194 20.09 5.03 -9.84
C LEU A 194 19.66 3.55 -9.94
N GLU A 195 19.74 2.95 -11.12
CA GLU A 195 19.42 1.52 -11.30
C GLU A 195 20.32 0.62 -10.44
N GLU A 196 21.59 1.00 -10.26
CA GLU A 196 22.49 0.26 -9.40
C GLU A 196 22.13 0.38 -7.92
N GLN A 197 21.78 1.58 -7.46
CA GLN A 197 21.29 1.79 -6.09
C GLN A 197 20.03 0.97 -5.81
N GLU A 198 19.05 0.97 -6.72
CA GLU A 198 17.84 0.15 -6.60
C GLU A 198 18.16 -1.34 -6.53
N ARG A 199 19.10 -1.81 -7.37
CA ARG A 199 19.55 -3.20 -7.37
C ARG A 199 20.19 -3.58 -6.04
N GLN A 200 21.03 -2.71 -5.48
CA GLN A 200 21.69 -2.91 -4.18
C GLN A 200 20.65 -2.99 -3.06
N LEU A 201 19.79 -1.98 -2.92
CA LEU A 201 18.69 -1.97 -1.94
C LEU A 201 17.82 -3.23 -2.06
N GLY A 202 17.41 -3.60 -3.26
CA GLY A 202 16.64 -4.81 -3.51
C GLY A 202 17.36 -6.09 -3.06
N ALA A 203 18.69 -6.18 -3.25
CA ALA A 203 19.47 -7.32 -2.79
C ALA A 203 19.56 -7.38 -1.26
N GLU A 204 19.70 -6.23 -0.59
CA GLU A 204 19.70 -6.15 0.87
C GLU A 204 18.37 -6.60 1.47
N PHE A 205 17.25 -6.13 0.91
CA PHE A 205 15.92 -6.57 1.32
C PHE A 205 15.73 -8.08 1.12
N ARG A 206 16.14 -8.62 -0.04
CA ARG A 206 16.07 -10.08 -0.29
C ARG A 206 16.89 -10.88 0.72
N ARG A 207 18.10 -10.41 1.06
CA ARG A 207 18.95 -11.02 2.10
C ARG A 207 18.27 -10.99 3.47
N GLY A 208 17.71 -9.83 3.85
CA GLY A 208 16.98 -9.66 5.11
C GLY A 208 15.80 -10.63 5.21
N LEU A 209 14.94 -10.67 4.17
CA LEU A 209 13.81 -11.60 4.09
C LEU A 209 14.25 -13.06 4.13
N GLY A 210 15.34 -13.42 3.45
CA GLY A 210 15.89 -14.77 3.48
C GLY A 210 16.30 -15.21 4.89
N SER A 211 16.98 -14.32 5.63
CA SER A 211 17.39 -14.58 7.02
C SER A 211 16.20 -14.74 7.97
N PHE A 212 15.18 -13.87 7.82
CA PHE A 212 13.96 -13.91 8.61
C PHE A 212 13.16 -15.19 8.33
N ASN A 213 12.96 -15.54 7.06
CA ASN A 213 12.27 -16.77 6.67
C ASN A 213 12.99 -18.02 7.21
N GLN A 214 14.33 -17.99 7.26
CA GLN A 214 15.11 -19.08 7.84
C GLN A 214 14.90 -19.20 9.35
N GLN A 215 14.83 -18.09 10.08
CA GLN A 215 14.52 -18.09 11.52
C GLN A 215 13.11 -18.61 11.75
N LEU A 216 12.12 -18.11 11.00
CA LEU A 216 10.74 -18.54 11.09
C LEU A 216 10.60 -20.06 10.85
N ALA A 217 11.30 -20.60 9.85
CA ALA A 217 11.30 -22.04 9.59
C ALA A 217 11.90 -22.86 10.75
N LYS A 218 12.95 -22.35 11.41
CA LYS A 218 13.53 -22.99 12.60
C LYS A 218 12.55 -22.98 13.76
N GLU A 219 11.89 -21.86 14.02
CA GLU A 219 10.89 -21.72 15.08
C GLU A 219 9.71 -22.66 14.85
N GLN A 220 9.15 -22.70 13.64
CA GLN A 220 8.07 -23.62 13.28
C GLN A 220 8.48 -25.07 13.48
N LYS A 221 9.69 -25.45 13.04
CA LYS A 221 10.21 -26.82 13.24
C LYS A 221 10.38 -27.15 14.72
N ALA A 222 10.88 -26.22 15.52
CA ALA A 222 11.04 -26.40 16.97
C ALA A 222 9.67 -26.60 17.66
N GLN A 223 8.67 -25.79 17.31
CA GLN A 223 7.30 -25.94 17.80
C GLN A 223 6.70 -27.28 17.39
N GLN A 224 6.88 -27.72 16.15
CA GLN A 224 6.36 -28.99 15.68
C GLN A 224 7.02 -30.18 16.39
N ASN A 225 8.32 -30.10 16.64
CA ASN A 225 9.04 -31.10 17.45
C ASN A 225 8.51 -31.14 18.89
N TYR A 226 8.26 -29.98 19.50
CA TYR A 226 7.66 -29.89 20.84
C TYR A 226 6.29 -30.56 20.89
N LEU A 227 5.41 -30.27 19.92
CA LEU A 227 4.09 -30.89 19.81
C LEU A 227 4.19 -32.41 19.69
N ASN A 228 5.05 -32.91 18.80
CA ASN A 228 5.20 -34.34 18.56
C ASN A 228 5.78 -35.09 19.76
N SER A 229 6.71 -34.48 20.50
CA SER A 229 7.44 -35.14 21.60
C SER A 229 6.79 -35.01 22.97
N ILE A 230 6.08 -33.91 23.24
CA ILE A 230 5.53 -33.63 24.57
C ILE A 230 4.01 -33.75 24.58
N ILE A 231 3.32 -33.32 23.53
CA ILE A 231 1.85 -33.29 23.50
C ILE A 231 1.27 -34.57 22.88
N TYR A 232 1.81 -35.04 21.76
CA TYR A 232 1.26 -36.19 21.04
C TYR A 232 1.82 -37.53 21.50
N THR A 233 2.92 -37.55 22.26
CA THR A 233 3.43 -38.77 22.86
C THR A 233 2.68 -39.04 24.16
N ASN A 234 1.83 -40.06 24.15
CA ASN A 234 0.96 -40.38 25.28
C ASN A 234 1.60 -41.48 26.13
N GLU A 235 2.45 -41.09 27.07
CA GLU A 235 3.04 -42.06 28.02
C GLU A 235 2.02 -42.41 29.10
N PRO A 236 1.75 -43.71 29.37
CA PRO A 236 0.77 -44.09 30.38
C PRO A 236 1.24 -43.67 31.77
N THR A 237 0.43 -42.87 32.46
CA THR A 237 0.73 -42.43 33.82
C THR A 237 0.83 -43.64 34.75
N ALA A 238 1.69 -43.61 35.76
CA ALA A 238 1.85 -44.71 36.73
C ALA A 238 0.52 -45.18 37.37
N GLN A 239 -0.45 -44.26 37.53
CA GLN A 239 -1.82 -44.57 37.97
C GLN A 239 -2.57 -45.54 37.04
N TYR A 240 -2.33 -45.50 35.73
CA TYR A 240 -2.94 -46.42 34.76
C TYR A 240 -2.60 -47.87 35.06
N TYR A 241 -1.32 -48.16 35.34
CA TYR A 241 -0.88 -49.52 35.66
C TYR A 241 -1.42 -50.01 37.01
N LEU A 242 -1.60 -49.09 37.98
CA LEU A 242 -2.17 -49.40 39.29
C LEU A 242 -3.67 -49.73 39.25
N GLN A 243 -4.37 -49.53 38.13
CA GLN A 243 -5.79 -49.89 37.99
C GLN A 243 -6.00 -51.41 37.85
N PHE A 244 -5.00 -52.12 37.33
CA PHE A 244 -5.08 -53.56 37.08
C PHE A 244 -4.72 -54.36 38.35
N ASN A 245 -5.37 -55.52 38.54
CA ASN A 245 -5.20 -56.41 39.71
C ASN A 245 -5.58 -55.80 41.08
N THR A 246 -6.50 -54.83 41.09
CA THR A 246 -6.97 -54.17 42.33
C THR A 246 -8.07 -54.92 43.07
N SER A 247 -8.73 -55.89 42.44
CA SER A 247 -9.82 -56.70 43.00
C SER A 247 -9.58 -58.19 42.70
N SER A 248 -9.80 -59.05 43.69
CA SER A 248 -9.52 -60.50 43.63
C SER A 248 -10.64 -61.36 43.02
N ARG A 249 -11.51 -60.77 42.21
CA ARG A 249 -12.81 -61.35 41.83
C ARG A 249 -12.74 -62.09 40.50
#